data_AF-A0A0E3H854-F1
#
_entry.id   AF-A0A0E3H854-F1
#
_cell.length_a   1.000
_cell.length_b   1.000
_cell.length_c   1.000
_cell.angle_alpha   90.00
_cell.angle_beta   90.00
_cell.angle_gamma   90.00
#
_symmetry.space_group_name_H-M   'P 1'
#
loop_
_entity.id
_entity.type
_entity.pdbx_description
1 polymer ?
#
loop_
_entity_poly.entity_id
_entity_poly.type
_entity_poly.pdbx_seq_one_letter_code
_entity_poly.pdbx_strand_id
1 'polypeptide(L)'
;MLTEPVLKRFKTDHLENLKTLINFGHVSLSLFTKDPKLAGFTVTDRFLLLTVLPKIKFFEHESLLSFRPEALRWGTDLFSHLQKEAVQIKEI
;
A
#
# COMPACT_ATOMS: atom_id res chain seq x y z
N MET A 1 2.98 -1.25 -1.24
CA MET A 1 3.30 -0.32 -2.34
C MET A 1 3.74 1.01 -1.74
N LEU A 2 4.72 1.67 -2.34
CA LEU A 2 5.18 3.01 -1.95
C LEU A 2 4.86 4.00 -3.06
N THR A 3 4.72 5.28 -2.72
CA THR A 3 4.74 6.38 -3.69
C THR A 3 6.17 6.91 -3.85
N GLU A 4 6.44 7.64 -4.93
CA GLU A 4 7.76 8.23 -5.19
C GLU A 4 8.28 9.10 -4.04
N PRO A 5 7.49 10.01 -3.43
CA PRO A 5 7.97 10.81 -2.30
C PRO A 5 8.37 9.96 -1.09
N VAL A 6 7.62 8.87 -0.84
CA VAL A 6 7.91 7.94 0.26
C VAL A 6 9.20 7.17 -0.01
N LEU A 7 9.37 6.63 -1.23
CA LEU A 7 10.60 5.93 -1.61
C LEU A 7 11.82 6.86 -1.51
N LYS A 8 11.69 8.11 -1.94
CA LYS A 8 12.78 9.11 -1.83
C LYS A 8 13.19 9.32 -0.38
N ARG A 9 12.23 9.51 0.53
CA ARG A 9 12.53 9.62 1.97
C ARG A 9 13.18 8.37 2.54
N PHE A 10 12.69 7.18 2.18
CA PHE A 10 13.33 5.93 2.60
C PHE A 10 14.79 5.83 2.13
N LYS A 11 15.11 6.25 0.90
CA LYS A 11 16.49 6.26 0.39
C LYS A 11 17.38 7.29 1.10
N THR A 12 16.84 8.45 1.46
CA THR A 12 17.60 9.53 2.12
C THR A 12 17.81 9.25 3.61
N ASP A 13 16.77 8.84 4.32
CA ASP A 13 16.75 8.82 5.78
C ASP A 13 17.00 7.41 6.35
N HIS A 14 16.71 6.35 5.57
CA HIS A 14 16.60 4.97 6.05
C HIS A 14 17.13 3.91 5.06
N LEU A 15 18.21 4.22 4.34
CA LEU A 15 18.72 3.36 3.26
C LEU A 15 19.00 1.91 3.69
N GLU A 16 19.66 1.70 4.83
CA GLU A 16 20.01 0.36 5.30
C GLU A 16 18.79 -0.47 5.70
N ASN A 17 17.77 0.17 6.28
CA ASN A 17 16.49 -0.46 6.58
C ASN A 17 15.76 -0.87 5.30
N LEU A 18 15.82 -0.01 4.29
CA LEU A 18 15.20 -0.26 2.99
C LEU A 18 15.88 -1.42 2.25
N LYS A 19 17.21 -1.50 2.26
CA LYS A 19 17.96 -2.66 1.72
C LYS A 19 17.58 -3.95 2.45
N THR A 20 17.51 -3.90 3.78
CA THR A 20 17.09 -5.04 4.60
C THR A 20 15.68 -5.51 4.22
N LEU A 21 14.73 -4.56 4.07
CA LEU A 21 13.35 -4.85 3.71
C LEU A 21 13.22 -5.53 2.34
N ILE A 22 13.98 -5.08 1.34
CA ILE A 22 13.96 -5.63 -0.03
C ILE A 22 14.56 -7.05 -0.07
N ASN A 23 15.51 -7.33 0.82
CA ASN A 23 16.17 -8.64 0.89
C ASN A 23 15.38 -9.70 1.69
N PHE A 24 14.22 -9.37 2.26
CA PHE A 24 13.38 -10.37 2.91
C PHE A 24 12.68 -11.26 1.89
N GLY A 25 12.87 -12.58 2.01
CA GLY A 25 12.34 -13.57 1.05
C GLY A 25 10.81 -13.66 0.94
N HIS A 26 10.07 -13.05 1.86
CA HIS A 26 8.60 -13.01 1.85
C HIS A 26 8.03 -11.59 1.70
N VAL A 27 8.88 -10.62 1.35
CA VAL A 27 8.46 -9.24 1.11
C VAL A 27 8.62 -8.90 -0.36
N SER A 28 7.60 -8.27 -0.93
CA SER A 28 7.65 -7.69 -2.27
C SER A 28 7.32 -6.21 -2.18
N LEU A 29 8.28 -5.37 -2.56
CA LEU A 29 8.12 -3.92 -2.57
C LEU A 29 7.93 -3.42 -4.00
N SER A 30 6.90 -2.60 -4.19
CA SER A 30 6.58 -1.99 -5.48
C SER A 30 6.28 -0.51 -5.34
N LEU A 31 6.66 0.24 -6.37
CA LEU A 31 6.44 1.67 -6.54
C LEU A 31 5.15 1.90 -7.34
N PHE A 32 4.23 2.67 -6.78
CA PHE A 32 3.03 3.13 -7.45
C PHE A 32 3.28 4.57 -7.91
N THR A 33 3.30 4.78 -9.23
CA THR A 33 3.69 6.05 -9.87
C THR A 33 2.50 6.93 -10.25
N LYS A 34 1.28 6.38 -10.25
CA LYS A 34 0.05 7.15 -10.49
C LYS A 34 -0.44 7.80 -9.20
N ASP A 35 -1.33 8.79 -9.34
CA ASP A 35 -2.00 9.43 -8.21
C ASP A 35 -2.99 8.46 -7.54
N PRO A 36 -2.72 7.99 -6.30
CA PRO A 36 -3.63 7.09 -5.62
C PRO A 36 -4.86 7.86 -5.15
N LYS A 37 -6.03 7.49 -5.66
CA LYS A 37 -7.33 8.04 -5.21
C LYS A 37 -7.78 7.52 -3.83
N LEU A 38 -6.96 6.71 -3.18
CA LEU A 38 -7.21 6.09 -1.88
C LEU A 38 -6.16 6.56 -0.87
N ALA A 39 -6.56 6.75 0.38
CA ALA A 39 -5.60 7.08 1.45
C ALA A 39 -4.69 5.90 1.75
N GLY A 40 -5.25 4.70 1.73
CA GLY A 40 -4.54 3.45 1.97
C GLY A 40 -5.51 2.30 2.21
N PHE A 41 -5.01 1.08 2.09
CA PHE A 41 -5.75 -0.10 2.47
C PHE A 41 -4.79 -1.27 2.76
N THR A 42 -5.26 -2.23 3.55
CA THR A 42 -4.58 -3.47 3.87
C THR A 42 -5.57 -4.61 3.70
N VAL A 43 -5.18 -5.63 2.92
CA VAL A 43 -5.93 -6.88 2.83
C VAL A 43 -5.06 -8.00 3.38
N THR A 44 -5.68 -8.87 4.16
CA THR A 44 -5.07 -10.08 4.73
C THR A 44 -6.03 -11.25 4.51
N ASP A 45 -5.61 -12.45 4.91
CA ASP A 45 -6.48 -13.63 4.89
C ASP A 45 -7.66 -13.52 5.87
N ARG A 46 -7.68 -12.51 6.76
CA ARG A 46 -8.66 -12.37 7.85
C ARG A 46 -9.49 -11.10 7.78
N PHE A 47 -8.92 -10.00 7.33
CA PHE A 47 -9.59 -8.72 7.29
C PHE A 47 -9.14 -7.83 6.13
N LEU A 48 -10.06 -6.95 5.73
CA LEU A 48 -9.81 -5.77 4.92
C LEU A 48 -9.90 -4.53 5.82
N LEU A 49 -8.89 -3.68 5.76
CA LEU A 49 -8.88 -2.33 6.31
C LEU A 49 -8.78 -1.34 5.14
N LEU A 50 -9.72 -0.42 5.00
CA LEU A 50 -9.74 0.59 3.94
C LEU A 50 -9.85 1.98 4.55
N THR A 51 -8.90 2.85 4.26
CA THR A 51 -8.92 4.25 4.71
C THR A 51 -9.33 5.14 3.54
N VAL A 52 -10.40 5.92 3.76
CA VAL A 52 -10.95 6.85 2.77
C VAL A 52 -10.61 8.28 3.18
N LEU A 53 -10.26 9.13 2.21
CA LEU A 53 -10.13 10.56 2.45
C LEU A 53 -11.48 11.23 2.21
N PRO A 54 -12.12 11.83 3.22
CA PRO A 54 -13.34 12.60 3.01
C PRO A 54 -13.05 13.82 2.11
N LYS A 55 -13.98 14.13 1.21
CA LYS A 55 -13.88 15.33 0.34
C LYS A 55 -14.00 16.65 1.12
N ILE A 56 -14.53 16.59 2.34
CA ILE A 56 -14.74 17.74 3.23
C ILE A 56 -13.70 17.67 4.35
N LYS A 57 -13.07 18.81 4.64
CA LYS A 57 -11.87 19.02 5.48
C LYS A 57 -12.02 18.64 6.97
N PHE A 58 -12.37 17.40 7.27
CA PHE A 58 -12.14 16.85 8.60
C PHE A 58 -11.04 15.81 8.47
N PHE A 59 -9.94 16.04 9.20
CA PHE A 59 -8.80 15.13 9.36
C PHE A 59 -9.20 13.89 10.19
N GLU A 60 -10.41 13.38 9.99
CA GLU A 60 -10.85 12.12 10.56
C GLU A 60 -10.55 11.05 9.51
N HIS A 61 -9.52 10.26 9.78
CA HIS A 61 -9.24 9.06 9.00
C HIS A 61 -10.33 8.03 9.30
N GLU A 62 -11.45 8.11 8.59
CA GLU A 62 -12.45 7.06 8.63
C GLU A 62 -11.87 5.81 7.96
N SER A 63 -11.68 4.77 8.78
CA SER A 63 -11.22 3.47 8.32
C SER A 63 -12.33 2.46 8.46
N LEU A 64 -12.64 1.79 7.36
CA LEU A 64 -13.59 0.69 7.33
C LEU A 64 -12.85 -0.61 7.58
N LEU A 65 -13.30 -1.38 8.57
CA LEU A 65 -12.78 -2.72 8.87
C LEU A 65 -13.85 -3.75 8.57
N SER A 66 -13.51 -4.77 7.78
CA SER A 66 -14.40 -5.87 7.46
C SER A 66 -13.69 -7.22 7.53
N PHE A 67 -14.39 -8.21 8.08
CA PHE A 67 -13.97 -9.61 8.14
C PHE A 67 -14.78 -10.51 7.19
N ARG A 68 -15.63 -9.90 6.35
CA ARG A 68 -16.53 -10.63 5.45
C ARG A 68 -15.75 -11.21 4.27
N PRO A 69 -15.98 -12.47 3.87
CA PRO A 69 -15.28 -13.09 2.73
C PRO A 69 -15.38 -12.27 1.43
N GLU A 70 -16.51 -11.62 1.20
CA GLU A 70 -16.73 -10.77 0.03
C GLU A 70 -15.83 -9.53 0.04
N ALA A 71 -15.58 -8.95 1.23
CA ALA A 71 -14.66 -7.84 1.39
C ALA A 71 -13.20 -8.26 1.18
N LEU A 72 -12.81 -9.46 1.64
CA LEU A 72 -11.48 -10.01 1.40
C LEU A 72 -11.23 -10.25 -0.09
N ARG A 73 -12.21 -10.84 -0.79
CA ARG A 73 -12.13 -11.05 -2.24
C ARG A 73 -11.99 -9.71 -2.98
N TRP A 74 -12.86 -8.75 -2.67
CA TRP A 74 -12.79 -7.42 -3.29
C TRP A 74 -11.47 -6.69 -3.00
N GLY A 75 -10.97 -6.74 -1.76
CA GLY A 75 -9.69 -6.13 -1.40
C GLY A 75 -8.49 -6.78 -2.13
N THR A 76 -8.54 -8.09 -2.33
CA THR A 76 -7.53 -8.85 -3.07
C THR A 76 -7.56 -8.49 -4.56
N ASP A 77 -8.76 -8.38 -5.15
CA ASP A 77 -8.95 -7.95 -6.53
C ASP A 77 -8.43 -6.51 -6.74
N LEU A 78 -8.74 -5.60 -5.80
CA LEU A 78 -8.24 -4.23 -5.81
C LEU A 78 -6.71 -4.17 -5.74
N PHE A 79 -6.10 -4.93 -4.82
CA PHE A 79 -4.64 -5.02 -4.73
C PHE A 79 -4.02 -5.54 -6.03
N SER A 80 -4.59 -6.61 -6.59
CA SER A 80 -4.11 -7.21 -7.84
C SER A 80 -4.24 -6.24 -9.02
N HIS A 81 -5.30 -5.43 -9.06
CA HIS A 81 -5.47 -4.39 -10.07
C HIS A 81 -4.39 -3.31 -9.95
N LEU A 82 -4.20 -2.75 -8.75
CA LEU A 82 -3.18 -1.71 -8.51
C LEU A 82 -1.75 -2.24 -8.74
N GLN A 83 -1.51 -3.52 -8.45
CA GLN A 83 -0.20 -4.15 -8.65
C GLN A 83 0.18 -4.24 -10.13
N LYS A 84 -0.77 -4.44 -11.03
CA LYS A 84 -0.53 -4.41 -12.48
C LYS A 84 -0.05 -3.05 -12.98
N GLU A 85 -0.37 -1.99 -12.26
CA GLU A 85 0.04 -0.62 -12.59
C GLU A 85 1.30 -0.18 -11.85
N ALA A 86 1.77 -0.97 -10.88
CA ALA A 86 2.94 -0.67 -10.08
C ALA A 86 4.22 -1.24 -10.71
N VAL A 87 5.34 -0.58 -10.44
CA VAL A 87 6.68 -1.04 -10.86
C VAL A 87 7.35 -1.72 -9.68
N GLN A 88 7.83 -2.96 -9.86
CA GLN A 88 8.54 -3.68 -8.80
C GLN A 88 9.90 -3.03 -8.51
N ILE A 89 10.20 -2.84 -7.23
CA ILE A 89 11.52 -2.38 -6.78
C ILE A 89 12.36 -3.63 -6.54
N LYS A 90 13.24 -3.97 -7.48
CA LYS A 90 14.09 -5.15 -7.40
C LYS A 90 15.45 -4.85 -6.76
N GLU A 91 15.94 -3.63 -6.94
CA GLU A 91 17.28 -3.20 -6.54
C GLU A 91 17.26 -1.72 -6.15
N ILE A 92 18.08 -1.34 -5.17
CA ILE A 92 18.28 0.05 -4.73
C ILE A 92 19.75 0.36 -4.60
#